data_AF-A0A2H0BTU4-F1
#
_entry.id   AF-A0A2H0BTU4-F1
#
_cell.length_a   1.000
_cell.length_b   1.000
_cell.length_c   1.000
_cell.angle_alpha   90.00
_cell.angle_beta   90.00
_cell.angle_gamma   90.00
#
_symmetry.space_group_name_H-M   'P 1'
#
loop_
_entity.id
_entity.type
_entity.pdbx_description
1 polymer ?
#
loop_
_entity_poly.entity_id
_entity_poly.type
_entity_poly.pdbx_seq_one_letter_code
_entity_poly.pdbx_strand_id
1 'polypeptide(L)'
;MTREQLLSALLEDSLLHAKKSLASDYPVFLSDSFEDPIAFAKRIRKEIDQVSSDLPIREALARYLSREIAPVLARLPADFFNQSKKKRVEVLTEEISAADSALGRLMLEELSRGSYQGLTSELTSLSRTFVLAPLVLIQSVIPLATETQKIEETLSEKFPFSVITFQTVPSLGGGLRIFADGVLIDGSWLGRLRTILTTIHEQSYVI
;
A
#
# COMPACT_ATOMS: atom_id res chain seq x y z
N MET A 1 22.53 -5.02 22.61
CA MET A 1 21.34 -5.30 21.79
C MET A 1 20.51 -4.03 21.75
N THR A 2 20.29 -3.45 20.58
CA THR A 2 19.54 -2.19 20.43
C THR A 2 18.03 -2.45 20.40
N ARG A 3 17.21 -1.44 20.72
CA ARG A 3 15.73 -1.51 20.68
C ARG A 3 15.21 -1.98 19.32
N GLU A 4 15.91 -1.65 18.23
CA GLU A 4 15.62 -2.10 16.87
C GLU A 4 15.89 -3.60 16.66
N GLN A 5 16.96 -4.14 17.24
CA GLN A 5 17.25 -5.59 17.21
C GLN A 5 16.21 -6.39 17.99
N LEU A 6 15.69 -5.82 19.08
CA LEU A 6 14.63 -6.43 19.90
C LEU A 6 13.27 -6.42 19.18
N LEU A 7 12.93 -5.32 18.51
CA LEU A 7 11.72 -5.22 17.68
C LEU A 7 11.80 -6.12 16.45
N SER A 8 12.96 -6.20 15.78
CA SER A 8 13.19 -7.12 14.67
C SER A 8 13.03 -8.57 15.09
N ALA A 9 13.63 -8.97 16.22
CA ALA A 9 13.51 -10.32 16.75
C ALA A 9 12.07 -10.63 17.19
N LEU A 10 11.38 -9.69 17.83
CA LEU A 10 9.97 -9.85 18.22
C LEU A 10 9.04 -9.94 16.99
N LEU A 11 9.34 -9.20 15.91
CA LEU A 11 8.57 -9.26 14.67
C LEU A 11 8.83 -10.54 13.89
N GLU A 12 10.08 -11.01 13.82
CA GLU A 12 10.40 -12.31 13.23
C GLU A 12 9.75 -13.44 14.01
N ASP A 13 9.78 -13.39 15.35
CA ASP A 13 9.18 -14.42 16.20
C ASP A 13 7.65 -14.35 16.14
N SER A 14 7.05 -13.16 16.09
CA SER A 14 5.59 -12.98 15.92
C SER A 14 5.12 -13.38 14.53
N LEU A 15 5.88 -13.09 13.47
CA LEU A 15 5.61 -13.52 12.10
C LEU A 15 5.84 -15.03 11.95
N LEU A 16 6.79 -15.62 12.67
CA LEU A 16 7.02 -17.06 12.70
C LEU A 16 5.92 -17.78 13.49
N HIS A 17 5.44 -17.19 14.59
CA HIS A 17 4.30 -17.69 15.36
C HIS A 17 2.99 -17.57 14.57
N ALA A 18 2.78 -16.45 13.88
CA ALA A 18 1.67 -16.27 12.96
C ALA A 18 1.76 -17.25 11.78
N LYS A 19 2.95 -17.45 11.19
CA LYS A 19 3.19 -18.45 10.15
C LYS A 19 2.88 -19.87 10.64
N LYS A 20 3.29 -20.24 11.86
CA LYS A 20 3.01 -21.57 12.44
C LYS A 20 1.54 -21.76 12.78
N SER A 21 0.90 -20.75 13.38
CA SER A 21 -0.52 -20.77 13.72
C SER A 21 -1.42 -20.80 12.49
N LEU A 22 -1.06 -20.08 11.41
CA LEU A 22 -1.80 -20.07 10.15
C LEU A 22 -1.53 -21.33 9.31
N ALA A 23 -0.37 -21.97 9.45
CA ALA A 23 -0.01 -23.18 8.70
C ALA A 23 -0.51 -24.48 9.33
N SER A 24 -0.78 -24.53 10.64
CA SER A 24 -1.24 -25.76 11.31
C SER A 24 -2.74 -26.02 11.17
N ASP A 25 -3.56 -24.98 10.94
CA ASP A 25 -5.01 -25.06 11.14
C ASP A 25 -5.85 -25.04 9.85
N TYR A 26 -5.24 -24.87 8.68
CA TYR A 26 -5.98 -24.71 7.42
C TYR A 26 -5.56 -25.70 6.34
N PRO A 27 -6.36 -26.76 6.07
CA PRO A 27 -6.26 -27.48 4.82
C PRO A 27 -6.67 -26.56 3.66
N VAL A 28 -5.85 -26.55 2.63
CA VAL A 28 -6.00 -25.83 1.36
C VAL A 28 -7.40 -26.11 0.76
N PHE A 29 -8.28 -25.11 0.75
CA PHE A 29 -9.51 -25.13 -0.04
C PHE A 29 -9.27 -24.37 -1.35
N LEU A 30 -8.84 -25.10 -2.38
CA LEU A 30 -8.96 -24.66 -3.77
C LEU A 30 -10.41 -24.93 -4.19
N SER A 31 -11.31 -23.97 -4.00
CA SER A 31 -12.64 -24.02 -4.63
C SER A 31 -12.81 -22.85 -5.59
N ASP A 32 -13.21 -23.15 -6.82
CA ASP A 32 -13.47 -22.24 -7.95
C ASP A 32 -14.63 -21.24 -7.72
N SER A 33 -15.04 -21.02 -6.48
CA SER A 33 -16.11 -20.08 -6.16
C SER A 33 -15.58 -18.65 -6.13
N PHE A 34 -16.07 -17.84 -7.07
CA PHE A 34 -16.06 -16.38 -7.01
C PHE A 34 -16.65 -15.92 -5.67
N GLU A 35 -15.81 -15.63 -4.69
CA GLU A 35 -16.22 -14.80 -3.56
C GLU A 35 -15.97 -13.33 -3.93
N ASP A 36 -17.01 -12.53 -3.67
CA ASP A 36 -16.99 -11.07 -3.73
C ASP A 36 -15.75 -10.52 -2.96
N PRO A 37 -14.90 -9.68 -3.57
CA PRO A 37 -13.74 -9.06 -2.91
C PRO A 37 -14.10 -8.36 -1.58
N ILE A 38 -15.32 -7.82 -1.48
CA ILE A 38 -15.84 -7.23 -0.24
C ILE A 38 -16.07 -8.30 0.84
N ALA A 39 -16.53 -9.48 0.44
CA ALA A 39 -16.69 -10.62 1.34
C ALA A 39 -15.33 -11.16 1.82
N PHE A 40 -14.31 -11.14 0.96
CA PHE A 40 -12.94 -11.49 1.33
C PHE A 40 -12.33 -10.51 2.33
N ALA A 41 -12.39 -9.19 2.06
CA ALA A 41 -11.92 -8.16 2.99
C ALA A 41 -12.65 -8.26 4.35
N LYS A 42 -13.96 -8.56 4.33
CA LYS A 42 -14.72 -8.84 5.56
C LYS A 42 -14.29 -10.13 6.25
N ARG A 43 -13.93 -11.18 5.52
CA ARG A 43 -13.46 -12.46 6.08
C ARG A 43 -12.07 -12.29 6.69
N ILE A 44 -11.10 -11.71 5.98
CA ILE A 44 -9.78 -11.33 6.50
C ILE A 44 -9.93 -10.46 7.74
N ARG A 45 -10.81 -9.44 7.69
CA ARG A 45 -11.09 -8.59 8.84
C ARG A 45 -11.65 -9.38 10.02
N LYS A 46 -12.62 -10.26 9.80
CA LYS A 46 -13.24 -11.09 10.84
C LYS A 46 -12.22 -12.04 11.47
N GLU A 47 -11.38 -12.69 10.65
CA GLU A 47 -10.32 -13.57 11.12
C GLU A 47 -9.25 -12.79 11.89
N ILE A 48 -8.86 -11.58 11.46
CA ILE A 48 -7.87 -10.76 12.17
C ILE A 48 -8.44 -10.12 13.44
N ASP A 49 -9.70 -9.70 13.43
CA ASP A 49 -10.41 -9.23 14.62
C ASP A 49 -10.57 -10.35 15.66
N GLN A 50 -10.63 -11.61 15.22
CA GLN A 50 -10.61 -12.80 16.09
C GLN A 50 -9.19 -13.17 16.56
N VAL A 51 -8.16 -12.95 15.74
CA VAL A 51 -6.78 -13.37 16.01
C VAL A 51 -6.00 -12.34 16.85
N SER A 52 -6.29 -11.04 16.81
CA SER A 52 -5.55 -10.10 17.65
C SER A 52 -6.20 -8.72 17.88
N SER A 53 -6.59 -8.46 19.13
CA SER A 53 -6.69 -7.10 19.69
C SER A 53 -5.31 -6.48 19.97
N ASP A 54 -4.25 -7.27 19.89
CA ASP A 54 -2.89 -6.86 20.20
C ASP A 54 -2.29 -6.00 19.09
N LEU A 55 -1.90 -4.79 19.48
CA LEU A 55 -1.35 -3.74 18.62
C LEU A 55 -0.12 -4.20 17.81
N PRO A 56 0.84 -4.97 18.35
CA PRO A 56 2.03 -5.40 17.62
C PRO A 56 1.71 -6.27 16.40
N ILE A 57 0.69 -7.14 16.48
CA ILE A 57 0.28 -7.98 15.35
C ILE A 57 -0.37 -7.12 14.27
N ARG A 58 -1.20 -6.16 14.65
CA ARG A 58 -1.84 -5.22 13.74
C ARG A 58 -0.81 -4.34 13.01
N GLU A 59 0.19 -3.85 13.74
CA GLU A 59 1.30 -3.09 13.15
C GLU A 59 2.17 -3.94 12.22
N ALA A 60 2.44 -5.20 12.58
CA ALA A 60 3.18 -6.12 11.71
C ALA A 60 2.44 -6.37 10.39
N LEU A 61 1.13 -6.59 10.44
CA LEU A 61 0.29 -6.76 9.26
C LEU A 61 0.22 -5.48 8.42
N ALA A 62 -0.02 -4.32 9.04
CA ALA A 62 -0.03 -3.05 8.33
C ALA A 62 1.32 -2.78 7.65
N ARG A 63 2.44 -3.11 8.31
CA ARG A 63 3.78 -3.00 7.75
C ARG A 63 4.01 -3.95 6.59
N TYR A 64 3.55 -5.19 6.71
CA TYR A 64 3.63 -6.16 5.62
C TYR A 64 2.87 -5.66 4.38
N LEU A 65 1.64 -5.18 4.56
CA LEU A 65 0.86 -4.61 3.45
C LEU A 65 1.53 -3.37 2.84
N SER A 66 2.03 -2.45 3.66
CA SER A 66 2.58 -1.19 3.18
C SER A 66 4.00 -1.31 2.61
N ARG A 67 4.84 -2.23 3.12
CA ARG A 67 6.27 -2.33 2.74
C ARG A 67 6.58 -3.49 1.81
N GLU A 68 5.84 -4.59 1.89
CA GLU A 68 6.09 -5.76 1.04
C GLU A 68 5.13 -5.78 -0.14
N ILE A 69 3.84 -5.52 0.07
CA ILE A 69 2.81 -5.71 -0.97
C ILE A 69 2.60 -4.46 -1.83
N ALA A 70 2.36 -3.30 -1.21
CA ALA A 70 2.06 -2.08 -1.95
C ALA A 70 3.18 -1.66 -2.94
N PRO A 71 4.47 -1.73 -2.57
CA PRO A 71 5.56 -1.37 -3.49
C PRO A 71 5.69 -2.34 -4.67
N VAL A 72 5.35 -3.62 -4.49
CA VAL A 72 5.29 -4.59 -5.60
C VAL A 72 4.23 -4.16 -6.59
N LEU A 73 3.01 -3.87 -6.13
CA LEU A 73 1.93 -3.40 -6.99
C LEU A 73 2.29 -2.15 -7.78
N ALA A 74 2.97 -1.18 -7.17
CA ALA A 74 3.35 0.07 -7.81
C ALA A 74 4.40 -0.11 -8.92
N ARG A 75 5.16 -1.21 -8.89
CA ARG A 75 6.20 -1.55 -9.88
C ARG A 75 5.74 -2.49 -10.98
N LEU A 76 4.54 -3.08 -10.85
CA LEU A 76 4.01 -3.97 -11.88
C LEU A 76 3.88 -3.24 -13.23
N PRO A 77 4.19 -3.93 -14.34
CA PRO A 77 4.10 -3.33 -15.66
C PRO A 77 2.65 -2.98 -16.01
N ALA A 78 2.45 -1.92 -16.79
CA ALA A 78 1.11 -1.39 -17.09
C ALA A 78 0.16 -2.42 -17.76
N ASP A 79 0.73 -3.38 -18.49
CA ASP A 79 -0.02 -4.46 -19.13
C ASP A 79 -0.33 -5.63 -18.20
N PHE A 80 0.24 -5.69 -16.98
CA PHE A 80 0.04 -6.77 -16.01
C PHE A 80 -1.44 -7.11 -15.81
N PHE A 81 -2.26 -6.09 -15.59
CA PHE A 81 -3.71 -6.24 -15.36
C PHE A 81 -4.51 -6.59 -16.63
N ASN A 82 -3.86 -6.70 -17.78
CA ASN A 82 -4.43 -7.22 -19.03
C ASN A 82 -3.94 -8.64 -19.34
N GLN A 83 -2.99 -9.18 -18.57
CA GLN A 83 -2.48 -10.54 -18.76
C GLN A 83 -3.46 -11.59 -18.20
N SER A 84 -3.28 -12.85 -18.59
CA SER A 84 -4.06 -13.98 -18.07
C SER A 84 -3.75 -14.24 -16.60
N LYS A 85 -4.72 -14.77 -15.84
CA LYS A 85 -4.56 -15.09 -14.41
C LYS A 85 -3.30 -15.91 -14.12
N LYS A 86 -3.01 -16.92 -14.94
CA LYS A 86 -1.81 -17.77 -14.80
C LYS A 86 -0.52 -16.94 -14.83
N LYS A 87 -0.40 -16.05 -15.81
CA LYS A 87 0.79 -15.22 -15.99
C LYS A 87 0.94 -14.18 -14.87
N ARG A 88 -0.18 -13.64 -14.38
CA ARG A 88 -0.18 -12.77 -13.20
C ARG A 88 0.34 -13.47 -11.95
N VAL A 89 -0.10 -14.70 -11.70
CA VAL A 89 0.34 -15.50 -10.56
C VAL A 89 1.84 -15.78 -10.66
N GLU A 90 2.35 -16.15 -11.85
CA GLU A 90 3.79 -16.36 -12.07
C GLU A 90 4.59 -15.10 -11.69
N VAL A 91 4.25 -13.94 -12.26
CA VAL A 91 4.94 -12.67 -11.98
C VAL A 91 4.88 -12.30 -10.49
N LEU A 92 3.70 -12.40 -9.86
CA LEU A 92 3.57 -12.04 -8.44
C LEU A 92 4.31 -13.01 -7.51
N THR A 93 4.41 -14.29 -7.88
CA THR A 93 5.14 -15.29 -7.08
C THR A 93 6.64 -14.99 -7.07
N GLU A 94 7.17 -14.44 -8.17
CA GLU A 94 8.57 -14.01 -8.26
C GLU A 94 8.84 -12.73 -7.45
N GLU A 95 7.88 -11.80 -7.42
CA GLU A 95 8.04 -10.49 -6.78
C GLU A 95 7.74 -10.50 -5.26
N ILE A 96 6.85 -11.37 -4.80
CA ILE A 96 6.45 -11.43 -3.38
C ILE A 96 7.30 -12.46 -2.64
N SER A 97 8.26 -11.97 -1.87
CA SER A 97 9.19 -12.77 -1.05
C SER A 97 8.50 -13.78 -0.10
N ALA A 98 7.27 -13.48 0.33
CA ALA A 98 6.47 -14.31 1.22
C ALA A 98 5.44 -15.19 0.49
N ALA A 99 5.54 -15.36 -0.84
CA ALA A 99 4.62 -16.13 -1.67
C ALA A 99 4.30 -17.54 -1.13
N ASP A 100 5.26 -18.19 -0.47
CA ASP A 100 5.07 -19.54 0.08
C ASP A 100 4.30 -19.59 1.40
N SER A 101 4.13 -18.46 2.08
CA SER A 101 3.34 -18.38 3.31
C SER A 101 1.84 -18.45 3.01
N ALA A 102 1.03 -18.95 3.95
CA ALA A 102 -0.43 -19.01 3.79
C ALA A 102 -1.02 -17.62 3.46
N LEU A 103 -0.57 -16.58 4.16
CA LEU A 103 -0.94 -15.20 3.88
C LEU A 103 -0.45 -14.75 2.49
N GLY A 104 0.78 -15.07 2.11
CA GLY A 104 1.33 -14.75 0.79
C GLY A 104 0.51 -15.38 -0.34
N ARG A 105 0.13 -16.66 -0.22
CA ARG A 105 -0.71 -17.35 -1.21
C ARG A 105 -2.10 -16.72 -1.33
N LEU A 106 -2.72 -16.37 -0.20
CA LEU A 106 -4.00 -15.65 -0.20
C LEU A 106 -3.88 -14.28 -0.87
N MET A 107 -2.81 -13.54 -0.57
CA MET A 107 -2.55 -12.25 -1.21
C MET A 107 -2.29 -12.41 -2.71
N LEU A 108 -1.49 -13.40 -3.13
CA LEU A 108 -1.25 -13.71 -4.54
C LEU A 108 -2.54 -13.96 -5.30
N GLU A 109 -3.42 -14.77 -4.72
CA GLU A 109 -4.70 -15.09 -5.32
C GLU A 109 -5.54 -13.84 -5.53
N GLU A 110 -5.64 -12.96 -4.54
CA GLU A 110 -6.43 -11.73 -4.64
C GLU A 110 -5.81 -10.69 -5.57
N LEU A 111 -4.50 -10.47 -5.48
CA LEU A 111 -3.77 -9.56 -6.36
C LEU A 111 -3.86 -10.01 -7.83
N SER A 112 -3.99 -11.32 -8.08
CA SER A 112 -4.18 -11.84 -9.45
C SER A 112 -5.58 -11.58 -10.03
N ARG A 113 -6.58 -11.33 -9.18
CA ARG A 113 -7.99 -11.18 -9.56
C ARG A 113 -8.40 -9.72 -9.79
N GLY A 114 -7.82 -8.79 -9.03
CA GLY A 114 -8.22 -7.38 -9.01
C GLY A 114 -7.67 -6.50 -10.13
N SER A 115 -8.12 -5.24 -10.14
CA SER A 115 -7.49 -4.13 -10.86
C SER A 115 -6.55 -3.35 -9.93
N TYR A 116 -5.59 -2.61 -10.49
CA TYR A 116 -4.66 -1.79 -9.69
C TYR A 116 -5.39 -0.87 -8.70
N GLN A 117 -6.41 -0.14 -9.17
CA GLN A 117 -7.17 0.80 -8.35
C GLN A 117 -7.99 0.09 -7.27
N GLY A 118 -8.57 -1.07 -7.59
CA GLY A 118 -9.29 -1.88 -6.60
C GLY A 118 -8.37 -2.35 -5.48
N LEU A 119 -7.24 -2.93 -5.85
CA LEU A 119 -6.27 -3.49 -4.90
C LEU A 119 -5.63 -2.42 -4.02
N THR A 120 -5.23 -1.28 -4.59
CA THR A 120 -4.65 -0.17 -3.80
C THR A 120 -5.67 0.43 -2.81
N SER A 121 -6.92 0.58 -3.22
CA SER A 121 -8.02 1.01 -2.34
C SER A 121 -8.26 0.03 -1.20
N GLU A 122 -8.30 -1.27 -1.50
CA GLU A 122 -8.51 -2.32 -0.50
C GLU A 122 -7.34 -2.43 0.47
N LEU A 123 -6.09 -2.40 -0.01
CA LEU A 123 -4.91 -2.38 0.85
C LEU A 123 -4.90 -1.17 1.78
N THR A 124 -5.31 0.00 1.27
CA THR A 124 -5.44 1.21 2.09
C THR A 124 -6.50 1.02 3.17
N SER A 125 -7.66 0.47 2.82
CA SER A 125 -8.75 0.18 3.76
C SER A 125 -8.34 -0.82 4.83
N LEU A 126 -7.65 -1.90 4.45
CA LEU A 126 -7.12 -2.92 5.35
C LEU A 126 -6.06 -2.35 6.29
N SER A 127 -5.07 -1.62 5.77
CA SER A 127 -4.05 -0.97 6.61
C SER A 127 -4.68 -0.05 7.65
N ARG A 128 -5.67 0.76 7.23
CA ARG A 128 -6.43 1.66 8.11
C ARG A 128 -7.30 0.96 9.15
N THR A 129 -7.65 -0.31 8.91
CA THR A 129 -8.38 -1.14 9.87
C THR A 129 -7.44 -1.62 10.98
N PHE A 130 -6.17 -1.87 10.66
CA PHE A 130 -5.19 -2.37 11.63
C PHE A 130 -4.56 -1.24 12.45
N VAL A 131 -4.20 -0.14 11.79
CA VAL A 131 -3.54 1.03 12.39
C VAL A 131 -4.17 2.29 11.79
N LEU A 132 -4.21 3.40 12.52
CA LEU A 132 -4.60 4.70 11.96
C LEU A 132 -3.52 5.22 10.99
N ALA A 133 -3.42 4.58 9.83
CA ALA A 133 -2.46 4.92 8.79
C ALA A 133 -2.97 6.09 7.93
N PRO A 134 -2.11 7.09 7.65
CA PRO A 134 -2.46 8.18 6.76
C PRO A 134 -2.82 7.71 5.35
N LEU A 135 -3.79 8.36 4.70
CA LEU A 135 -3.98 8.19 3.27
C LEU A 135 -2.96 9.07 2.53
N VAL A 136 -2.09 8.44 1.73
CA VAL A 136 -1.06 9.14 0.96
C VAL A 136 -1.30 8.93 -0.53
N LEU A 137 -1.60 10.02 -1.24
CA LEU A 137 -1.80 10.04 -2.69
C LEU A 137 -0.79 10.98 -3.34
N ILE A 138 -0.11 10.48 -4.36
CA ILE A 138 0.86 11.24 -5.15
C ILE A 138 0.33 11.39 -6.55
N GLN A 139 0.29 12.64 -7.00
CA GLN A 139 -0.15 12.99 -8.35
C GLN A 139 1.00 13.59 -9.14
N SER A 140 1.17 13.11 -10.37
CA SER A 140 2.20 13.55 -11.31
C SER A 140 1.63 13.76 -12.70
N VAL A 141 2.25 14.60 -13.53
CA VAL A 141 1.83 14.77 -14.93
C VAL A 141 2.19 13.55 -15.79
N ILE A 142 3.28 12.88 -15.47
CA ILE A 142 3.80 11.70 -16.18
C ILE A 142 3.94 10.52 -15.22
N PRO A 143 3.91 9.27 -15.71
CA PRO A 143 4.20 8.11 -14.89
C PRO A 143 5.58 8.20 -14.23
N LEU A 144 5.69 7.84 -12.95
CA LEU A 144 6.92 8.00 -12.16
C LEU A 144 7.80 6.74 -12.11
N ALA A 145 7.74 5.86 -13.12
CA ALA A 145 8.27 4.49 -13.06
C ALA A 145 9.67 4.32 -12.40
N THR A 146 10.63 5.22 -12.67
CA THR A 146 11.99 5.17 -12.11
C THR A 146 12.15 5.89 -10.76
N GLU A 147 11.25 6.79 -10.41
CA GLU A 147 11.31 7.62 -9.21
C GLU A 147 10.40 7.10 -8.09
N THR A 148 9.40 6.27 -8.43
CA THR A 148 8.42 5.65 -7.52
C THR A 148 9.12 5.06 -6.30
N GLN A 149 10.15 4.23 -6.49
CA GLN A 149 10.83 3.56 -5.37
C GLN A 149 11.43 4.55 -4.37
N LYS A 150 12.15 5.58 -4.85
CA LYS A 150 12.78 6.58 -3.98
C LYS A 150 11.73 7.39 -3.21
N ILE A 151 10.63 7.70 -3.88
CA ILE A 151 9.49 8.43 -3.30
C ILE A 151 8.81 7.55 -2.23
N GLU A 152 8.60 6.26 -2.52
CA GLU A 152 8.04 5.30 -1.57
C GLU A 152 8.93 5.13 -0.35
N GLU A 153 10.24 4.97 -0.52
CA GLU A 153 11.20 4.87 0.58
C GLU A 153 11.12 6.11 1.49
N THR A 154 11.20 7.30 0.89
CA THR A 154 11.14 8.57 1.63
C THR A 154 9.83 8.75 2.38
N LEU A 155 8.70 8.43 1.76
CA LEU A 155 7.39 8.64 2.35
C LEU A 155 7.01 7.53 3.34
N SER A 156 7.54 6.32 3.19
CA SER A 156 7.33 5.21 4.14
C SER A 156 8.04 5.44 5.48
N GLU A 157 9.08 6.27 5.50
CA GLU A 157 9.70 6.76 6.74
C GLU A 157 8.81 7.80 7.44
N LYS A 158 8.24 8.73 6.66
CA LYS A 158 7.42 9.83 7.19
C LYS A 158 6.01 9.40 7.58
N PHE A 159 5.43 8.49 6.82
CA PHE A 159 4.07 7.96 6.98
C PHE A 159 4.16 6.44 7.10
N PRO A 160 4.59 5.93 8.28
CA PRO A 160 4.70 4.50 8.48
C PRO A 160 3.32 3.85 8.32
N PHE A 161 3.30 2.66 7.73
CA PHE A 161 2.08 1.85 7.50
C PHE A 161 1.13 2.40 6.41
N SER A 162 1.40 3.58 5.85
CA SER A 162 0.61 4.12 4.74
C SER A 162 0.84 3.34 3.45
N VAL A 163 -0.25 3.02 2.77
CA VAL A 163 -0.21 2.57 1.39
C VAL A 163 -0.14 3.81 0.50
N ILE A 164 0.96 3.97 -0.22
CA ILE A 164 1.18 5.11 -1.10
C ILE A 164 0.55 4.81 -2.44
N THR A 165 -0.37 5.67 -2.87
CA THR A 165 -1.03 5.54 -4.18
C THR A 165 -0.46 6.55 -5.16
N PHE A 166 -0.16 6.09 -6.38
CA PHE A 166 0.32 6.94 -7.47
C PHE A 166 -0.79 7.15 -8.51
N GLN A 167 -0.95 8.39 -8.96
CA GLN A 167 -1.93 8.77 -9.97
C GLN A 167 -1.32 9.72 -10.98
N THR A 168 -1.49 9.42 -12.27
CA THR A 168 -1.13 10.35 -13.34
C THR A 168 -2.29 11.30 -13.62
N VAL A 169 -2.02 12.61 -13.57
CA VAL A 169 -2.99 13.68 -13.79
C VAL A 169 -2.37 14.68 -14.79
N PRO A 170 -2.63 14.54 -16.09
CA PRO A 170 -2.04 15.39 -17.13
C PRO A 170 -2.34 16.88 -16.97
N SER A 171 -3.44 17.23 -16.31
CA SER A 171 -3.87 18.62 -16.08
C SER A 171 -3.09 19.37 -14.99
N LEU A 172 -2.13 18.74 -14.30
CA LEU A 172 -1.33 19.39 -13.25
C LEU A 172 -0.46 20.55 -13.79
N GLY A 173 -0.16 20.57 -15.09
CA GLY A 173 0.67 21.62 -15.72
C GLY A 173 2.17 21.53 -15.39
N GLY A 174 2.60 20.47 -14.70
CA GLY A 174 3.99 20.16 -14.34
C GLY A 174 4.16 19.94 -12.84
N GLY A 175 5.23 19.23 -12.45
CA GLY A 175 5.57 18.97 -11.04
C GLY A 175 4.79 17.83 -10.38
N LEU A 176 4.74 17.86 -9.05
CA LEU A 176 4.14 16.82 -8.18
C LEU A 176 3.19 17.43 -7.15
N ARG A 177 2.13 16.69 -6.80
CA ARG A 177 1.27 16.96 -5.64
C ARG A 177 1.27 15.75 -4.72
N ILE A 178 1.32 16.01 -3.42
CA ILE A 178 1.19 14.99 -2.39
C ILE A 178 0.01 15.37 -1.51
N PHE A 179 -0.97 14.47 -1.40
CA PHE A 179 -2.05 14.56 -0.43
C PHE A 179 -1.75 13.56 0.68
N ALA A 180 -1.66 14.03 1.91
CA ALA A 180 -1.48 13.21 3.10
C ALA A 180 -2.46 13.67 4.18
N ASP A 181 -3.43 12.83 4.54
CA ASP A 181 -4.45 13.12 5.58
C ASP A 181 -5.11 14.50 5.48
N GLY A 182 -5.54 14.85 4.27
CA GLY A 182 -6.21 16.13 3.99
C GLY A 182 -5.27 17.33 3.87
N VAL A 183 -3.96 17.16 4.08
CA VAL A 183 -2.94 18.17 3.80
C VAL A 183 -2.47 18.01 2.35
N LEU A 184 -2.53 19.10 1.59
CA LEU A 184 -1.97 19.18 0.24
C LEU A 184 -0.60 19.86 0.27
N ILE A 185 0.42 19.15 -0.19
CA ILE A 185 1.74 19.69 -0.52
C ILE A 185 1.79 19.81 -2.04
N ASP A 186 1.64 21.03 -2.55
CA ASP A 186 1.59 21.32 -3.99
C ASP A 186 2.93 21.87 -4.50
N GLY A 187 3.71 20.99 -5.14
CA GLY A 187 4.94 21.35 -5.85
C GLY A 187 4.72 21.62 -7.34
N SER A 188 3.47 21.66 -7.82
CA SER A 188 3.14 21.88 -9.23
C SER A 188 3.45 23.29 -9.69
N TRP A 189 3.58 23.47 -11.01
CA TRP A 189 3.81 24.81 -11.57
C TRP A 189 2.67 25.77 -11.27
N LEU A 190 1.43 25.27 -11.34
CA LEU A 190 0.24 26.02 -10.97
C LEU A 190 0.23 26.41 -9.49
N GLY A 191 0.70 25.51 -8.60
CA GLY A 191 0.86 25.81 -7.17
C GLY A 191 1.81 26.98 -6.95
N ARG A 192 2.99 26.96 -7.58
CA ARG A 192 3.97 28.05 -7.47
C ARG A 192 3.45 29.37 -8.05
N LEU A 193 2.76 29.35 -9.20
CA LEU A 193 2.15 30.54 -9.78
C LEU A 193 1.10 31.16 -8.85
N ARG A 194 0.25 30.32 -8.21
CA ARG A 194 -0.70 30.80 -7.20
C ARG A 194 0.00 31.49 -6.05
N THR A 195 1.07 30.89 -5.50
CA THR A 195 1.84 31.51 -4.42
C THR A 195 2.38 32.88 -4.83
N ILE A 196 2.98 32.98 -6.02
CA ILE A 196 3.51 34.25 -6.54
C ILE A 196 2.41 35.29 -6.67
N LEU A 197 1.27 34.93 -7.26
CA LEU A 197 0.14 35.84 -7.45
C LEU A 197 -0.46 36.31 -6.12
N THR A 198 -0.56 35.42 -5.13
CA THR A 198 -1.00 35.78 -3.78
C THR A 198 -0.03 36.77 -3.14
N THR A 199 1.28 36.54 -3.21
CA THR A 199 2.28 37.47 -2.67
C THR A 199 2.22 38.84 -3.34
N ILE A 200 2.09 38.90 -4.67
CA ILE A 200 1.94 40.17 -5.41
C ILE A 200 0.66 40.89 -4.98
N HIS A 201 -0.45 40.17 -4.84
CA HIS A 201 -1.73 40.73 -4.42
C HIS A 201 -1.63 41.32 -3.01
N GLU A 202 -1.08 40.58 -2.04
CA GLU A 202 -0.90 41.04 -0.67
C GLU A 202 -0.02 42.30 -0.59
N GLN A 203 1.07 42.36 -1.37
CA GLN A 203 1.93 43.53 -1.44
C GLN A 203 1.26 44.75 -2.09
N SER A 204 0.27 44.53 -2.95
CA SER A 204 -0.46 45.61 -3.63
C SER A 204 -1.50 46.31 -2.74
N TYR A 205 -1.88 45.71 -1.61
CA TYR A 205 -2.80 46.29 -0.61
C TYR A 205 -2.11 46.96 0.57
N VAL A 206 -0.78 46.99 0.61
CA VAL A 206 0.03 47.65 1.66
C VAL A 206 0.45 49.07 1.25
N ILE A 207 -0.21 49.67 0.25
CA ILE A 207 0.03 51.05 -0.23
C ILE A 207 -1.18 51.93 0.09
#